data_AF-A0A958EUH8-F1
#
_entry.id   AF-A0A958EUH8-F1
#
_cell.length_a   1.000
_cell.length_b   1.000
_cell.length_c   1.000
_cell.angle_alpha   90.00
_cell.angle_beta   90.00
_cell.angle_gamma   90.00
#
_symmetry.space_group_name_H-M   'P 1'
#
loop_
_entity.id
_entity.type
_entity.pdbx_description
1 polymer ?
#
loop_
_entity_poly.entity_id
_entity_poly.type
_entity_poly.pdbx_seq_one_letter_code
_entity_poly.pdbx_strand_id
1 'polypeptide(L)'
;GEEDLLLINKNGLRFENISHNLGKDFQEKFVGRGSAVGDYDNDGDLDILVLNLNNRPRLLRNEGGNNRNWLMIQLVGSKSNRDAIGARVRLKTGDKVQTRWRVSSSGYLSQSDYRIHFGLDKEEIAEKIEILWPSGKITNMSDIKVNQFIKVYEAE
;
A
#
# COMPACT_ATOMS: atom_id res chain seq x y z
N GLY A 1 -7.69 18.74 -19.69
CA GLY A 1 -6.78 17.98 -18.83
C GLY A 1 -6.69 18.70 -17.52
N GLU A 2 -6.53 17.98 -16.43
CA GLU A 2 -6.44 18.52 -15.08
C GLU A 2 -5.09 18.14 -14.47
N GLU A 3 -4.73 18.81 -13.38
CA GLU A 3 -3.61 18.44 -12.53
C GLU A 3 -3.95 17.15 -11.75
N ASP A 4 -2.93 16.32 -11.50
CA ASP A 4 -3.09 15.17 -10.61
C ASP A 4 -3.27 15.67 -9.16
N LEU A 5 -4.22 15.08 -8.42
CA LEU A 5 -4.49 15.46 -7.04
C LEU A 5 -3.85 14.48 -6.06
N LEU A 6 -2.98 14.98 -5.18
CA LEU A 6 -2.55 14.30 -3.96
C LEU A 6 -3.22 14.95 -2.74
N LEU A 7 -4.01 14.17 -2.02
CA LEU A 7 -4.77 14.61 -0.86
C LEU A 7 -4.23 13.93 0.40
N ILE A 8 -3.80 14.71 1.39
CA ILE A 8 -3.36 14.17 2.68
C ILE A 8 -4.53 14.05 3.64
N ASN A 9 -4.71 12.86 4.22
CA ASN A 9 -5.69 12.65 5.28
C ASN A 9 -5.18 13.28 6.59
N LYS A 10 -5.93 14.24 7.13
CA LYS A 10 -5.66 14.87 8.42
C LYS A 10 -6.50 14.18 9.49
N ASN A 11 -5.87 13.25 10.21
CA ASN A 11 -6.39 12.57 11.40
C ASN A 11 -7.75 11.86 11.19
N GLY A 12 -8.06 11.43 9.98
CA GLY A 12 -9.32 10.74 9.65
C GLY A 12 -10.53 11.67 9.49
N LEU A 13 -10.36 12.98 9.58
CA LEU A 13 -11.47 13.94 9.64
C LEU A 13 -11.66 14.74 8.35
N ARG A 14 -10.55 15.10 7.69
CA ARG A 14 -10.59 15.88 6.44
C ARG A 14 -9.42 15.51 5.53
N PHE A 15 -9.59 15.79 4.25
CA PHE A 15 -8.52 15.71 3.26
C PHE A 15 -8.07 17.11 2.87
N GLU A 16 -6.77 17.29 2.72
CA GLU A 16 -6.17 18.56 2.29
C GLU A 16 -5.42 18.34 0.99
N ASN A 17 -5.72 19.16 -0.03
CA ASN A 17 -5.02 19.11 -1.30
C ASN A 17 -3.62 19.70 -1.13
N ILE A 18 -2.59 18.86 -1.30
CA ILE A 18 -1.19 19.26 -1.19
C ILE A 18 -0.49 19.34 -2.54
N SER A 19 -1.18 19.06 -3.65
CA SER A 19 -0.60 18.97 -5.00
C SER A 19 0.19 20.21 -5.39
N HIS A 20 -0.33 21.41 -5.06
CA HIS A 20 0.34 22.69 -5.33
C HIS A 20 1.68 22.89 -4.59
N ASN A 21 1.92 22.12 -3.52
CA ASN A 21 3.15 22.18 -2.75
C ASN A 21 4.18 21.14 -3.21
N LEU A 22 3.84 20.31 -4.21
CA LEU A 22 4.69 19.24 -4.72
C LEU A 22 5.44 19.69 -5.98
N GLY A 23 6.30 18.79 -6.48
CA GLY A 23 7.09 19.02 -7.68
C GLY A 23 6.26 19.33 -8.93
N LYS A 24 6.96 19.77 -9.98
CA LYS A 24 6.38 20.19 -11.26
C LYS A 24 5.41 19.17 -11.87
N ASP A 25 5.61 17.87 -11.63
CA ASP A 25 4.79 16.80 -12.20
C ASP A 25 3.32 16.88 -11.74
N PHE A 26 3.06 17.45 -10.55
CA PHE A 26 1.71 17.71 -10.03
C PHE A 26 1.09 19.01 -10.55
N GLN A 27 1.86 19.89 -11.20
CA GLN A 27 1.34 21.13 -11.80
C GLN A 27 1.02 20.98 -13.30
N GLU A 28 1.50 19.90 -13.92
CA GLU A 28 1.23 19.63 -15.32
C GLU A 28 -0.18 19.04 -15.52
N LYS A 29 -0.87 19.50 -16.58
CA LYS A 29 -2.25 19.11 -16.86
C LYS A 29 -2.31 17.99 -17.89
N PHE A 30 -2.86 16.85 -17.47
CA PHE A 30 -3.04 15.69 -18.33
C PHE A 30 -4.47 15.18 -18.33
N VAL A 31 -4.75 14.20 -19.20
CA VAL A 31 -6.00 13.48 -19.22
C VAL A 31 -5.74 12.11 -18.60
N GLY A 32 -5.77 12.06 -17.26
CA GLY A 32 -5.56 10.84 -16.48
C GLY A 32 -6.57 9.74 -16.84
N ARG A 33 -6.10 8.50 -16.92
CA ARG A 33 -6.90 7.31 -17.25
C ARG A 33 -6.76 6.18 -16.25
N GLY A 34 -5.74 6.22 -15.39
CA GLY A 34 -5.56 5.25 -14.31
C GLY A 34 -4.37 5.64 -13.46
N SER A 35 -4.36 5.15 -12.23
CA SER A 35 -3.20 5.26 -11.34
C SER A 35 -3.00 3.95 -10.59
N ALA A 36 -1.75 3.56 -10.39
CA ALA A 36 -1.36 2.42 -9.60
C ALA A 36 -0.37 2.88 -8.53
N VAL A 37 -0.52 2.35 -7.33
CA VAL A 37 0.38 2.64 -6.20
C VAL A 37 1.14 1.37 -5.86
N GLY A 38 2.44 1.46 -5.63
CA GLY A 38 3.28 0.31 -5.31
C GLY A 38 4.68 0.74 -4.97
N ASP A 39 5.38 -0.10 -4.23
CA ASP A 39 6.80 0.06 -3.92
C ASP A 39 7.60 -0.60 -5.05
N TYR A 40 7.91 0.17 -6.10
CA TYR A 40 8.36 -0.37 -7.39
C TYR A 40 9.80 -0.90 -7.31
N ASP A 41 10.65 -0.26 -6.52
CA ASP A 41 12.06 -0.59 -6.39
C ASP A 41 12.40 -1.33 -5.08
N ASN A 42 11.40 -1.55 -4.21
CA ASN A 42 11.50 -2.29 -2.95
C ASN A 42 12.31 -1.57 -1.88
N ASP A 43 12.24 -0.24 -1.80
CA ASP A 43 12.87 0.55 -0.75
C ASP A 43 11.95 0.85 0.45
N GLY A 44 10.66 0.49 0.32
CA GLY A 44 9.67 0.56 1.38
C GLY A 44 8.74 1.76 1.35
N ASP A 45 9.03 2.72 0.50
CA ASP A 45 8.15 3.82 0.23
C ASP A 45 7.23 3.51 -0.96
N LEU A 46 6.09 4.22 -1.05
CA LEU A 46 5.10 3.94 -2.08
C LEU A 46 5.23 4.94 -3.23
N ASP A 47 5.47 4.42 -4.42
CA ASP A 47 5.48 5.14 -5.68
C ASP A 47 4.10 5.17 -6.32
N ILE A 48 3.94 6.08 -7.29
CA ILE A 48 2.69 6.24 -8.04
C ILE A 48 3.00 6.20 -9.54
N LEU A 49 2.39 5.27 -10.26
CA LEU A 49 2.36 5.25 -11.72
C LEU A 49 1.04 5.84 -12.21
N VAL A 50 1.10 6.89 -13.03
CA VAL A 50 -0.06 7.55 -13.64
C VAL A 50 -0.11 7.28 -15.14
N LEU A 51 -1.25 6.79 -15.62
CA LEU A 51 -1.54 6.58 -17.04
C LEU A 51 -2.29 7.77 -17.60
N ASN A 52 -1.81 8.30 -18.72
CA ASN A 52 -2.38 9.46 -19.39
C ASN A 52 -2.85 9.09 -20.81
N LEU A 53 -4.03 9.58 -21.21
CA LEU A 53 -4.54 9.36 -22.55
C LEU A 53 -3.62 10.01 -23.59
N ASN A 54 -3.28 9.25 -24.64
CA ASN A 54 -2.43 9.70 -25.76
C ASN A 54 -1.09 10.30 -25.31
N ASN A 55 -0.58 9.86 -24.16
CA ASN A 55 0.69 10.31 -23.62
C ASN A 55 1.43 9.15 -22.95
N ARG A 56 2.70 9.37 -22.63
CA ARG A 56 3.51 8.40 -21.91
C ARG A 56 3.02 8.27 -20.46
N PRO A 57 3.11 7.07 -19.88
CA PRO A 57 2.90 6.91 -18.44
C PRO A 57 3.97 7.68 -17.67
N ARG A 58 3.61 8.17 -16.48
CA ARG A 58 4.53 8.88 -15.59
C ARG A 58 4.69 8.10 -14.30
N LEU A 59 5.93 7.77 -13.95
CA LEU A 59 6.27 7.22 -12.64
C LEU A 59 6.70 8.37 -11.73
N LEU A 60 5.93 8.58 -10.68
CA LEU A 60 6.24 9.49 -9.59
C LEU A 60 6.93 8.66 -8.52
N ARG A 61 8.26 8.63 -8.58
CA ARG A 61 9.08 7.94 -7.59
C ARG A 61 9.12 8.74 -6.31
N ASN A 62 8.80 8.10 -5.20
CA ASN A 62 8.99 8.70 -3.89
C ASN A 62 10.44 8.41 -3.46
N GLU A 63 11.11 9.40 -2.87
CA GLU A 63 12.53 9.29 -2.52
C GLU A 63 12.68 9.51 -1.02
N GLY A 64 12.28 8.49 -0.27
CA GLY A 64 12.39 8.42 1.18
C GLY A 64 11.25 9.08 1.94
N GLY A 65 10.27 9.71 1.27
CA GLY A 65 9.05 10.29 1.87
C GLY A 65 9.25 10.95 3.25
N ASN A 66 8.85 10.24 4.32
CA ASN A 66 9.01 10.67 5.72
C ASN A 66 10.10 9.90 6.50
N ASN A 67 10.82 9.00 5.83
CA ASN A 67 11.86 8.11 6.36
C ASN A 67 11.41 7.39 7.63
N ARG A 68 10.20 6.81 7.56
CA ARG A 68 9.57 6.06 8.66
C ARG A 68 9.56 4.56 8.36
N ASN A 69 9.38 3.80 9.43
CA ASN A 69 9.36 2.36 9.36
C ASN A 69 8.14 1.85 8.62
N TRP A 70 8.28 0.72 7.96
CA TRP A 70 7.25 0.08 7.16
C TRP A 70 7.30 -1.44 7.30
N LEU A 71 6.26 -2.13 6.86
CA LEU A 71 6.27 -3.57 6.67
C LEU A 71 5.41 -3.91 5.47
N MET A 72 5.95 -4.73 4.57
CA MET A 72 5.23 -5.18 3.38
C MET A 72 4.97 -6.68 3.48
N ILE A 73 3.71 -7.08 3.29
CA ILE A 73 3.26 -8.47 3.46
C ILE A 73 2.69 -8.99 2.15
N GLN A 74 3.32 -10.03 1.60
CA GLN A 74 2.76 -10.84 0.52
C GLN A 74 2.08 -12.08 1.10
N LEU A 75 0.82 -12.30 0.73
CA LEU A 75 0.08 -13.49 1.10
C LEU A 75 0.06 -14.48 -0.06
N VAL A 76 0.16 -15.78 0.24
CA VAL A 76 0.03 -16.86 -0.74
C VAL A 76 -0.96 -17.89 -0.21
N GLY A 77 -2.13 -17.97 -0.85
CA GLY A 77 -3.17 -18.94 -0.50
C GLY A 77 -2.79 -20.37 -0.92
N SER A 78 -3.29 -21.34 -0.17
CA SER A 78 -3.15 -22.78 -0.45
C SER A 78 -4.51 -23.44 -0.59
N LYS A 79 -5.40 -23.23 0.38
CA LYS A 79 -6.82 -23.61 0.34
C LYS A 79 -7.69 -22.50 -0.24
N SER A 80 -7.36 -21.26 0.11
CA SER A 80 -7.90 -20.04 -0.51
C SER A 80 -7.30 -19.85 -1.92
N ASN A 81 -7.86 -18.91 -2.69
CA ASN A 81 -7.25 -18.53 -3.98
C ASN A 81 -5.77 -18.12 -3.79
N ARG A 82 -4.91 -18.40 -4.78
CA ARG A 82 -3.45 -18.25 -4.65
C ARG A 82 -3.02 -16.83 -4.29
N ASP A 83 -3.74 -15.82 -4.77
CA ASP A 83 -3.48 -14.40 -4.49
C ASP A 83 -4.07 -13.92 -3.15
N ALA A 84 -4.69 -14.83 -2.39
CA ALA A 84 -5.35 -14.60 -1.11
C ALA A 84 -6.40 -13.47 -1.14
N ILE A 85 -7.04 -13.22 -2.29
CA ILE A 85 -8.08 -12.20 -2.45
C ILE A 85 -9.20 -12.46 -1.43
N GLY A 86 -9.54 -11.42 -0.66
CA GLY A 86 -10.49 -11.47 0.46
C GLY A 86 -9.84 -11.68 1.83
N ALA A 87 -8.55 -12.00 1.91
CA ALA A 87 -7.86 -12.11 3.19
C ALA A 87 -7.81 -10.75 3.92
N ARG A 88 -7.95 -10.77 5.24
CA ARG A 88 -7.85 -9.59 6.11
C ARG A 88 -6.61 -9.71 6.97
N VAL A 89 -5.74 -8.70 6.92
CA VAL A 89 -4.54 -8.59 7.74
C VAL A 89 -4.75 -7.49 8.77
N ARG A 90 -4.59 -7.83 10.04
CA ARG A 90 -4.63 -6.90 11.16
C ARG A 90 -3.26 -6.90 11.83
N LEU A 91 -2.65 -5.73 11.93
CA LEU A 91 -1.31 -5.52 12.46
C LEU A 91 -1.36 -4.57 13.66
N LYS A 92 -0.71 -4.94 14.76
CA LYS A 92 -0.56 -4.12 15.97
C LYS A 92 0.91 -3.70 16.16
N THR A 93 1.11 -2.42 16.44
CA THR A 93 2.40 -1.81 16.82
C THR A 93 2.14 -0.73 17.86
N GLY A 94 2.70 -0.86 19.06
CA GLY A 94 2.42 0.05 20.18
C GLY A 94 0.91 0.12 20.46
N ASP A 95 0.40 1.34 20.52
CA ASP A 95 -1.04 1.62 20.74
C ASP A 95 -1.88 1.58 19.45
N LYS A 96 -1.26 1.36 18.28
CA LYS A 96 -1.95 1.41 16.98
C LYS A 96 -2.31 0.01 16.49
N VAL A 97 -3.51 -0.11 15.93
CA VAL A 97 -3.94 -1.29 15.16
C VAL A 97 -4.36 -0.84 13.78
N GLN A 98 -3.74 -1.42 12.76
CA GLN A 98 -4.08 -1.19 11.36
C GLN A 98 -4.70 -2.46 10.78
N THR A 99 -5.73 -2.29 9.96
CA THR A 99 -6.35 -3.40 9.22
C THR A 99 -6.34 -3.09 7.73
N ARG A 100 -6.00 -4.08 6.93
CA ARG A 100 -6.00 -4.03 5.47
C ARG A 100 -6.59 -5.32 4.91
N TRP A 101 -7.15 -5.24 3.71
CA TRP A 101 -7.66 -6.39 2.98
C TRP A 101 -6.85 -6.59 1.71
N ARG A 102 -6.68 -7.86 1.34
CA ARG A 102 -6.23 -8.21 0.00
C ARG A 102 -7.40 -8.08 -0.97
N VAL A 103 -7.34 -7.13 -1.88
CA VAL A 103 -8.41 -6.83 -2.84
C VAL A 103 -7.99 -7.18 -4.28
N SER A 104 -8.94 -7.55 -5.12
CA SER A 104 -8.67 -7.93 -6.52
C SER A 104 -8.39 -6.73 -7.43
N SER A 105 -8.99 -5.56 -7.15
CA SER A 105 -8.84 -4.35 -7.95
C SER A 105 -8.81 -3.12 -7.04
N SER A 106 -8.05 -2.10 -7.44
CA SER A 106 -7.85 -0.87 -6.68
C SER A 106 -7.99 0.41 -7.51
N GLY A 107 -8.17 0.31 -8.84
CA GLY A 107 -8.17 1.46 -9.74
C GLY A 107 -8.96 1.25 -11.03
N TYR A 108 -9.18 2.34 -11.76
CA TYR A 108 -9.79 2.32 -13.09
C TYR A 108 -8.69 2.16 -14.14
N LEU A 109 -8.80 1.12 -14.99
CA LEU A 109 -7.78 0.75 -15.99
C LEU A 109 -6.37 0.54 -15.41
N SER A 110 -6.27 0.23 -14.12
CA SER A 110 -5.02 0.04 -13.39
C SER A 110 -5.21 -0.91 -12.21
N GLN A 111 -4.12 -1.47 -11.72
CA GLN A 111 -4.08 -2.28 -10.50
C GLN A 111 -2.83 -1.89 -9.70
N SER A 112 -3.02 -1.58 -8.42
CA SER A 112 -1.93 -1.33 -7.48
C SER A 112 -1.17 -2.62 -7.17
N ASP A 113 0.00 -2.48 -6.55
CA ASP A 113 0.73 -3.61 -5.99
C ASP A 113 -0.18 -4.47 -5.11
N TYR A 114 -0.08 -5.79 -5.31
CA TYR A 114 -0.89 -6.74 -4.57
C TYR A 114 -0.42 -6.93 -3.13
N ARG A 115 0.83 -6.56 -2.82
CA ARG A 115 1.41 -6.64 -1.50
C ARG A 115 0.76 -5.62 -0.57
N ILE A 116 0.59 -6.01 0.69
CA ILE A 116 -0.07 -5.19 1.68
C ILE A 116 0.97 -4.38 2.43
N HIS A 117 0.96 -3.07 2.21
CA HIS A 117 1.84 -2.12 2.90
C HIS A 117 1.22 -1.64 4.21
N PHE A 118 2.07 -1.57 5.24
CA PHE A 118 1.79 -0.88 6.49
C PHE A 118 2.90 0.13 6.77
N GLY A 119 2.55 1.41 6.89
CA GLY A 119 3.43 2.42 7.49
C GLY A 119 3.35 2.35 9.01
N LEU A 120 4.49 2.24 9.68
CA LEU A 120 4.63 1.93 11.12
C LEU A 120 5.27 3.09 11.92
N ASP A 121 5.52 4.23 11.27
CA ASP A 121 6.11 5.42 11.89
C ASP A 121 7.47 5.15 12.55
N LYS A 122 7.57 5.19 13.88
CA LYS A 122 8.83 4.98 14.61
C LYS A 122 8.95 3.59 15.22
N GLU A 123 7.92 2.76 15.09
CA GLU A 123 7.86 1.44 15.72
C GLU A 123 8.85 0.50 15.04
N GLU A 124 9.65 -0.22 15.82
CA GLU A 124 10.71 -1.12 15.30
C GLU A 124 10.25 -2.58 15.18
N ILE A 125 9.12 -2.92 15.79
CA ILE A 125 8.58 -4.28 15.85
C ILE A 125 7.07 -4.24 15.64
N ALA A 126 6.57 -5.07 14.71
CA ALA A 126 5.17 -5.44 14.62
C ALA A 126 4.86 -6.54 15.65
N GLU A 127 4.33 -6.12 16.80
CA GLU A 127 4.03 -6.97 17.97
C GLU A 127 3.12 -8.15 17.61
N LYS A 128 2.10 -7.91 16.78
CA LYS A 128 1.15 -8.94 16.37
C LYS A 128 0.63 -8.70 14.97
N ILE A 129 0.64 -9.76 14.16
CA ILE A 129 0.00 -9.83 12.85
C ILE A 129 -1.00 -10.99 12.89
N GLU A 130 -2.26 -10.70 12.58
CA GLU A 130 -3.35 -11.66 12.47
C GLU A 130 -3.86 -11.64 11.03
N ILE A 131 -3.83 -12.79 10.36
CA ILE A 131 -4.31 -12.96 8.98
C ILE A 131 -5.51 -13.89 9.03
N LEU A 132 -6.69 -13.34 8.70
CA LEU A 132 -7.90 -14.12 8.44
C LEU A 132 -7.98 -14.43 6.95
N TRP A 133 -7.86 -15.70 6.60
CA TRP A 133 -7.90 -16.17 5.22
C TRP A 133 -9.35 -16.33 4.73
N PRO A 134 -9.61 -16.26 3.41
CA PRO A 134 -10.94 -16.54 2.83
C PRO A 134 -11.50 -17.92 3.20
N SER A 135 -10.61 -18.90 3.42
CA SER A 135 -10.98 -20.23 3.91
C SER A 135 -11.54 -20.26 5.34
N GLY A 136 -11.47 -19.15 6.07
CA GLY A 136 -11.81 -19.03 7.50
C GLY A 136 -10.65 -19.34 8.44
N LYS A 137 -9.51 -19.83 7.94
CA LYS A 137 -8.31 -20.07 8.76
C LYS A 137 -7.73 -18.76 9.30
N ILE A 138 -7.03 -18.86 10.42
CA ILE A 138 -6.32 -17.74 11.04
C ILE A 138 -4.84 -18.09 11.19
N THR A 139 -3.97 -17.23 10.68
CA THR A 139 -2.53 -17.25 10.95
C THR A 139 -2.19 -16.11 11.90
N ASN A 140 -1.44 -16.40 12.97
CA ASN A 140 -0.91 -15.41 13.89
C ASN A 140 0.61 -15.41 13.83
N MET A 141 1.20 -14.22 13.84
CA MET A 141 2.65 -13.98 13.93
C MET A 141 2.90 -12.89 14.97
N SER A 142 4.08 -12.92 15.59
CA SER A 142 4.47 -12.02 16.67
C SER A 142 5.89 -11.55 16.46
N ASP A 143 6.20 -10.38 17.03
CA ASP A 143 7.57 -9.85 17.14
C ASP A 143 8.33 -9.79 15.80
N ILE A 144 7.64 -9.34 14.75
CA ILE A 144 8.23 -9.24 13.41
C ILE A 144 8.95 -7.90 13.29
N LYS A 145 10.26 -7.93 12.98
CA LYS A 145 11.04 -6.73 12.71
C LYS A 145 10.45 -5.92 11.54
N VAL A 146 10.53 -4.61 11.61
CA VAL A 146 10.08 -3.72 10.52
C VAL A 146 11.13 -3.60 9.40
N ASN A 147 10.80 -2.80 8.37
CA ASN A 147 11.62 -2.46 7.20
C ASN A 147 12.02 -3.67 6.36
N GLN A 148 11.05 -4.55 6.11
CA GLN A 148 11.26 -5.73 5.30
C GLN A 148 10.01 -6.18 4.56
N PHE A 149 10.25 -7.01 3.56
CA PHE A 149 9.23 -7.79 2.87
C PHE A 149 9.13 -9.16 3.52
N ILE A 150 7.91 -9.55 3.90
CA ILE A 150 7.64 -10.92 4.32
C ILE A 150 6.63 -11.57 3.39
N LYS A 151 6.84 -12.87 3.14
CA LYS A 151 5.90 -13.73 2.43
C LYS A 151 5.30 -14.72 3.40
N VAL A 152 3.97 -14.77 3.47
CA VAL A 152 3.22 -15.62 4.39
C VAL A 152 2.35 -16.58 3.59
N TYR A 153 2.49 -17.87 3.87
CA TYR A 153 1.74 -18.93 3.23
C TYR A 153 0.56 -19.35 4.11
N GLU A 154 -0.59 -19.59 3.49
CA GLU A 154 -1.72 -20.19 4.18
C GLU A 154 -1.37 -21.64 4.57
N ALA A 155 -1.52 -21.97 5.85
CA ALA A 155 -1.33 -23.33 6.33
C ALA A 155 -2.29 -24.30 5.63
N GLU A 156 -1.80 -25.51 5.33
CA GLU A 156 -2.57 -26.59 4.68
C GLU A 156 -3.80 -27.03 5.47
#